data_AF-A0A2E9AIZ6-F1
#
_entry.id   AF-A0A2E9AIZ6-F1
#
_cell.length_a   1.000
_cell.length_b   1.000
_cell.length_c   1.000
_cell.angle_alpha   90.00
_cell.angle_beta   90.00
_cell.angle_gamma   90.00
#
_symmetry.space_group_name_H-M   'P 1'
#
loop_
_entity.id
_entity.type
_entity.pdbx_description
1 polymer ?
#
loop_
_entity_poly.entity_id
_entity_poly.type
_entity_poly.pdbx_seq_one_letter_code
_entity_poly.pdbx_strand_id
1 'polypeptide(L)'
;MLFVSGCGQGKESTVTVAGALDLGGAQALPDKATARISIFEHRAGGGDKRIVAERTLHDLDGKSIKFTVDIERNLIDPDGDYGLRGEILSADGTILWHSEKPRNIKPLENDSDIALKLVPNATDADLSFQQFRCGDGFHFAAAIQPERAVVRLGNRRLGMPVTEHSDTFQGEHGNQLIRNANEISVRIDDSAHPNCSVVAEQSPPAAGETRSVSQPEPSSAPRREGENAANKAQPTEQATND
;
A
#
# COMPACT_ATOMS: atom_id res chain seq x y z
N MET A 1 -49.18 -32.21 -37.45
CA MET A 1 -48.21 -31.11 -37.59
C MET A 1 -48.05 -30.50 -36.21
N LEU A 2 -47.00 -30.91 -35.48
CA LEU A 2 -46.70 -30.43 -34.13
C LEU A 2 -45.64 -29.33 -34.25
N PHE A 3 -46.02 -28.10 -33.91
CA PHE A 3 -45.11 -26.97 -33.84
C PHE A 3 -44.41 -27.00 -32.48
N VAL A 4 -43.14 -27.40 -32.46
CA VAL A 4 -42.23 -27.17 -31.33
C VAL A 4 -41.49 -25.87 -31.63
N SER A 5 -42.06 -24.76 -31.17
CA SER A 5 -41.46 -23.44 -31.29
C SER A 5 -41.28 -22.87 -29.90
N GLY A 6 -40.04 -22.85 -29.42
CA GLY A 6 -39.70 -22.29 -28.12
C GLY A 6 -38.24 -22.54 -27.78
N CYS A 7 -37.32 -22.01 -28.60
CA CYS A 7 -35.95 -21.81 -28.17
C CYS A 7 -36.00 -20.81 -27.01
N GLY A 8 -35.90 -21.33 -25.78
CA GLY A 8 -35.77 -20.52 -24.59
C GLY A 8 -34.49 -19.72 -24.68
N GLN A 9 -34.61 -18.45 -25.07
CA GLN A 9 -33.55 -17.47 -24.94
C GLN A 9 -33.39 -17.26 -23.42
N GLY A 10 -32.52 -18.06 -22.80
CA GLY A 10 -32.22 -17.95 -21.39
C GLY A 10 -31.82 -16.52 -21.09
N LYS A 11 -32.44 -15.92 -20.06
CA LYS A 11 -32.03 -14.59 -19.57
C LYS A 11 -30.52 -14.62 -19.33
N GLU A 12 -29.81 -13.60 -19.78
CA GLU A 12 -28.38 -13.47 -19.49
C GLU A 12 -28.15 -13.62 -17.99
N SER A 13 -27.32 -14.60 -17.62
CA SER A 13 -26.99 -14.92 -16.22
C SER A 13 -26.01 -13.92 -15.61
N THR A 14 -25.40 -13.10 -16.45
CA THR A 14 -24.36 -12.13 -16.08
C THR A 14 -24.70 -10.74 -16.57
N VAL A 15 -24.18 -9.75 -15.88
CA VAL A 15 -24.27 -8.33 -16.21
C VAL A 15 -22.84 -7.79 -16.31
N THR A 16 -22.49 -7.17 -17.42
CA THR A 16 -21.15 -6.63 -17.67
C THR A 16 -21.13 -5.13 -17.39
N VAL A 17 -20.22 -4.70 -16.52
CA VAL A 17 -19.92 -3.29 -16.25
C VAL A 17 -18.62 -2.92 -16.96
N ALA A 18 -18.65 -1.92 -17.84
CA ALA A 18 -17.50 -1.49 -18.63
C ALA A 18 -17.05 -0.06 -18.29
N GLY A 19 -15.77 0.22 -18.51
CA GLY A 19 -15.22 1.54 -18.24
C GLY A 19 -13.72 1.69 -18.52
N ALA A 20 -13.13 2.74 -17.97
CA ALA A 20 -11.71 3.03 -18.01
C ALA A 20 -11.17 3.55 -16.68
N LEU A 21 -9.91 3.21 -16.37
CA LEU A 21 -9.14 3.77 -15.26
C LEU A 21 -8.22 4.87 -15.82
N ASP A 22 -8.40 6.10 -15.37
CA ASP A 22 -7.59 7.24 -15.79
C ASP A 22 -6.54 7.55 -14.71
N LEU A 23 -5.27 7.32 -15.03
CA LEU A 23 -4.16 7.54 -14.10
C LEU A 23 -3.86 9.04 -13.95
N GLY A 24 -4.02 9.53 -12.73
CA GLY A 24 -3.56 10.84 -12.32
C GLY A 24 -2.04 10.88 -12.09
N GLY A 25 -1.48 12.08 -12.20
CA GLY A 25 -0.05 12.32 -12.02
C GLY A 25 0.80 12.13 -13.28
N ALA A 26 2.12 12.25 -13.12
CA ALA A 26 3.09 12.14 -14.21
C ALA A 26 3.99 10.89 -14.10
N GLN A 27 3.85 10.10 -13.03
CA GLN A 27 4.60 8.86 -12.86
C GLN A 27 4.20 7.84 -13.92
N ALA A 28 5.20 7.17 -14.49
CA ALA A 28 4.99 6.03 -15.38
C ALA A 28 4.55 4.81 -14.56
N LEU A 29 3.73 3.94 -15.18
CA LEU A 29 3.44 2.63 -14.61
C LEU A 29 4.75 1.82 -14.53
N PRO A 30 5.06 1.18 -13.39
CA PRO A 30 6.18 0.27 -13.32
C PRO A 30 5.90 -1.01 -14.10
N ASP A 31 6.96 -1.70 -14.50
CA ASP A 31 6.87 -3.00 -15.15
C ASP A 31 6.07 -3.98 -14.28
N LYS A 32 5.21 -4.77 -14.94
CA LYS A 32 4.36 -5.78 -14.29
C LYS A 32 3.36 -5.22 -13.27
N ALA A 33 3.04 -3.93 -13.34
CA ALA A 33 1.89 -3.39 -12.61
C ALA A 33 0.61 -4.13 -13.01
N THR A 34 -0.31 -4.25 -12.06
CA THR A 34 -1.63 -4.86 -12.28
C THR A 34 -2.73 -3.90 -11.86
N ALA A 35 -3.89 -3.96 -12.51
CA ALA A 35 -5.05 -3.16 -12.13
C ALA A 35 -6.08 -4.07 -11.46
N ARG A 36 -6.59 -3.67 -10.31
CA ARG A 36 -7.70 -4.34 -9.63
C ARG A 36 -8.93 -3.44 -9.68
N ILE A 37 -10.03 -4.00 -10.17
CA ILE A 37 -11.33 -3.34 -10.25
C ILE A 37 -12.30 -4.16 -9.41
N SER A 38 -12.89 -3.54 -8.39
CA SER A 38 -13.79 -4.21 -7.46
C SER A 38 -15.15 -3.51 -7.46
N ILE A 39 -16.21 -4.30 -7.59
CA ILE A 39 -17.60 -3.86 -7.42
C ILE A 39 -18.10 -4.41 -6.10
N PHE A 40 -18.70 -3.55 -5.30
CA PHE A 40 -19.16 -3.92 -3.98
C PHE A 40 -20.52 -3.31 -3.68
N GLU A 41 -21.27 -4.00 -2.84
CA GLU A 41 -22.56 -3.56 -2.34
C GLU A 41 -22.34 -2.69 -1.08
N HIS A 42 -23.10 -1.60 -0.93
CA HIS A 42 -23.08 -0.74 0.25
C HIS A 42 -24.05 -1.23 1.33
N ARG A 43 -23.78 -0.91 2.60
CA ARG A 43 -24.78 -1.05 3.67
C ARG A 43 -25.72 0.16 3.68
N ALA A 44 -26.96 -0.06 4.10
CA ALA A 44 -27.85 1.04 4.47
C ALA A 44 -27.20 1.84 5.62
N GLY A 45 -26.90 3.11 5.38
CA GLY A 45 -26.14 3.96 6.31
C GLY A 45 -24.64 4.15 5.97
N GLY A 46 -24.15 3.54 4.88
CA GLY A 46 -22.80 3.76 4.34
C GLY A 46 -21.81 2.62 4.58
N GLY A 47 -20.65 2.72 3.93
CA GLY A 47 -19.58 1.72 3.97
C GLY A 47 -19.82 0.49 3.10
N ASP A 48 -18.83 -0.40 3.05
CA ASP A 48 -18.80 -1.56 2.17
C ASP A 48 -19.44 -2.76 2.89
N LYS A 49 -20.44 -3.39 2.27
CA LYS A 49 -21.12 -4.61 2.77
C LYS A 49 -20.38 -5.87 2.33
N ARG A 50 -20.17 -6.02 1.02
CA ARG A 50 -19.45 -7.16 0.41
C ARG A 50 -18.98 -6.81 -1.00
N ILE A 51 -17.92 -7.46 -1.46
CA ILE A 51 -17.51 -7.45 -2.88
C ILE A 51 -18.44 -8.42 -3.63
N VAL A 52 -19.07 -7.95 -4.71
CA VAL A 52 -19.96 -8.76 -5.55
C VAL A 52 -19.29 -9.21 -6.85
N ALA A 53 -18.25 -8.49 -7.29
CA ALA A 53 -17.39 -8.91 -8.39
C ALA A 53 -16.02 -8.24 -8.28
N GLU A 54 -14.99 -8.90 -8.80
CA GLU A 54 -13.65 -8.36 -8.89
C GLU A 54 -12.98 -8.82 -10.19
N ARG A 55 -12.17 -7.93 -10.79
CA ARG A 55 -11.36 -8.21 -11.97
C ARG A 55 -9.94 -7.71 -11.75
N THR A 56 -8.97 -8.54 -12.10
CA THR A 56 -7.56 -8.14 -12.20
C THR A 56 -7.14 -8.10 -13.66
N LEU A 57 -6.47 -7.02 -14.06
CA LEU A 57 -5.85 -6.83 -15.37
C LEU A 57 -4.33 -6.86 -15.21
N HIS A 58 -3.67 -7.45 -16.20
CA HIS A 58 -2.22 -7.54 -16.31
C HIS A 58 -1.75 -6.76 -17.54
N ASP A 59 -0.43 -6.58 -17.66
CA ASP A 59 0.21 -5.97 -18.83
C ASP A 59 -0.40 -4.61 -19.20
N LEU A 60 -0.53 -3.75 -18.19
CA LEU A 60 -1.15 -2.45 -18.31
C LEU A 60 -0.33 -1.53 -19.23
N ASP A 61 -1.00 -0.87 -20.17
CA ASP A 61 -0.41 0.12 -21.05
C ASP A 61 -1.17 1.45 -21.05
N GLY A 62 -0.44 2.52 -21.31
CA GLY A 62 -1.00 3.87 -21.42
C GLY A 62 -1.46 4.50 -20.09
N LYS A 63 -2.13 5.65 -20.22
CA LYS A 63 -2.67 6.42 -19.08
C LYS A 63 -4.14 6.15 -18.80
N SER A 64 -4.84 5.54 -19.75
CA SER A 64 -6.26 5.20 -19.65
C SER A 64 -6.42 3.72 -19.95
N ILE A 65 -6.75 2.94 -18.92
CA ILE A 65 -6.80 1.47 -18.97
C ILE A 65 -8.25 1.05 -19.04
N LYS A 66 -8.68 0.47 -20.16
CA LYS A 66 -10.05 -0.02 -20.31
C LYS A 66 -10.28 -1.29 -19.48
N PHE A 67 -11.48 -1.44 -18.94
CA PHE A 67 -11.86 -2.63 -18.17
C PHE A 67 -13.30 -3.07 -18.48
N THR A 68 -13.56 -4.34 -18.20
CA THR A 68 -14.90 -4.91 -18.02
C THR A 68 -14.91 -5.76 -16.75
N VAL A 69 -16.04 -5.78 -16.06
CA VAL A 69 -16.28 -6.62 -14.88
C VAL A 69 -17.63 -7.30 -15.05
N ASP A 70 -17.63 -8.63 -15.08
CA ASP A 70 -18.85 -9.42 -15.16
C ASP A 70 -19.34 -9.76 -13.75
N ILE A 71 -20.63 -9.58 -13.52
CA ILE A 71 -21.31 -9.86 -12.25
C ILE A 71 -22.40 -10.88 -12.50
N GLU A 72 -22.47 -11.94 -11.68
CA GLU A 72 -23.61 -12.85 -11.74
C GLU A 72 -24.88 -12.12 -11.29
N ARG A 73 -25.96 -12.22 -12.09
CA ARG A 73 -27.17 -11.42 -11.90
C ARG A 73 -27.91 -11.74 -10.60
N ASN A 74 -27.79 -12.96 -10.10
CA ASN A 74 -28.30 -13.41 -8.80
C ASN A 74 -27.58 -12.78 -7.60
N LEU A 75 -26.39 -12.20 -7.78
CA LEU A 75 -25.66 -11.48 -6.74
C LEU A 75 -26.09 -10.02 -6.63
N ILE A 76 -26.89 -9.52 -7.58
CA ILE A 76 -27.37 -8.14 -7.63
C ILE A 76 -28.77 -8.07 -7.02
N ASP A 77 -28.86 -7.48 -5.84
CA ASP A 77 -30.09 -6.90 -5.31
C ASP A 77 -30.52 -5.71 -6.19
N PRO A 78 -31.71 -5.75 -6.84
CA PRO A 78 -32.21 -4.65 -7.67
C PRO A 78 -32.35 -3.31 -6.93
N ASP A 79 -32.63 -3.35 -5.63
CA ASP A 79 -32.78 -2.14 -4.80
C ASP A 79 -31.46 -1.76 -4.10
N GLY A 80 -30.38 -2.52 -4.37
CA GLY A 80 -29.07 -2.31 -3.76
C GLY A 80 -28.34 -1.06 -4.27
N ASP A 81 -27.46 -0.54 -3.42
CA ASP A 81 -26.50 0.50 -3.77
C ASP A 81 -25.13 -0.12 -3.98
N TYR A 82 -24.49 0.20 -5.11
CA TYR A 82 -23.21 -0.40 -5.50
C TYR A 82 -22.16 0.67 -5.77
N GLY A 83 -20.95 0.37 -5.33
CA GLY A 83 -19.75 1.15 -5.57
C GLY A 83 -18.79 0.41 -6.49
N LEU A 84 -18.09 1.17 -7.32
CA LEU A 84 -16.99 0.72 -8.16
C LEU A 84 -15.69 1.39 -7.70
N ARG A 85 -14.65 0.59 -7.46
CA ARG A 85 -13.31 1.04 -7.06
C ARG A 85 -12.27 0.53 -8.05
N GLY A 86 -11.24 1.34 -8.30
CA GLY A 86 -10.09 0.96 -9.11
C GLY A 86 -8.79 1.20 -8.34
N GLU A 87 -7.85 0.28 -8.49
CA GLU A 87 -6.52 0.34 -7.89
C GLU A 87 -5.47 -0.15 -8.90
N ILE A 88 -4.28 0.45 -8.88
CA ILE A 88 -3.11 -0.08 -9.56
C ILE A 88 -2.14 -0.57 -8.50
N LEU A 89 -1.66 -1.80 -8.67
CA LEU A 89 -0.73 -2.46 -7.77
C LEU A 89 0.60 -2.70 -8.46
N SER A 90 1.67 -2.57 -7.68
CA SER A 90 3.01 -3.05 -7.98
C SER A 90 3.05 -4.57 -8.08
N ALA A 91 4.12 -5.12 -8.65
CA ALA A 91 4.35 -6.57 -8.73
C ALA A 91 4.39 -7.28 -7.36
N ASP A 92 4.70 -6.54 -6.29
CA ASP A 92 4.67 -7.04 -4.90
C ASP A 92 3.31 -6.84 -4.20
N GLY A 93 2.30 -6.31 -4.90
CA GLY A 93 0.97 -6.04 -4.35
C GLY A 93 0.83 -4.68 -3.66
N THR A 94 1.85 -3.81 -3.67
CA THR A 94 1.73 -2.45 -3.12
C THR A 94 0.80 -1.61 -3.99
N ILE A 95 -0.21 -0.96 -3.39
CA ILE A 95 -1.10 -0.03 -4.11
C ILE A 95 -0.31 1.23 -4.48
N LEU A 96 -0.21 1.50 -5.78
CA LEU A 96 0.48 2.63 -6.37
C LEU A 96 -0.48 3.76 -6.78
N TRP A 97 -1.68 3.41 -7.25
CA TRP A 97 -2.77 4.35 -7.50
C TRP A 97 -4.08 3.78 -6.97
N HIS A 98 -5.00 4.66 -6.60
CA HIS A 98 -6.34 4.26 -6.18
C HIS A 98 -7.38 5.34 -6.52
N SER A 99 -8.65 4.95 -6.64
CA SER A 99 -9.74 5.92 -6.70
C SER A 99 -9.93 6.56 -5.32
N GLU A 100 -10.00 7.89 -5.25
CA GLU A 100 -10.18 8.63 -3.98
C GLU A 100 -11.46 8.25 -3.25
N LYS A 101 -12.55 8.08 -4.02
CA LYS A 101 -13.85 7.62 -3.54
C LYS A 101 -14.40 6.59 -4.51
N PRO A 102 -15.17 5.61 -4.01
CA PRO A 102 -15.92 4.73 -4.89
C PRO A 102 -16.89 5.51 -5.77
N ARG A 103 -17.03 5.09 -7.02
CA ARG A 103 -18.03 5.63 -7.93
C ARG A 103 -19.32 4.83 -7.78
N ASN A 104 -20.42 5.50 -7.50
CA ASN A 104 -21.73 4.87 -7.46
C ASN A 104 -22.11 4.35 -8.85
N ILE A 105 -22.63 3.12 -8.89
CA ILE A 105 -23.08 2.45 -10.11
C ILE A 105 -24.43 1.75 -9.87
N LYS A 106 -25.21 1.59 -10.92
CA LYS A 106 -26.42 0.75 -10.94
C LYS A 106 -26.20 -0.35 -11.98
N PRO A 107 -25.70 -1.54 -11.57
CA PRO A 107 -25.26 -2.57 -12.52
C PRO A 107 -26.33 -2.96 -13.54
N LEU A 108 -27.61 -3.00 -13.13
CA LEU A 108 -28.73 -3.39 -14.01
C LEU A 108 -29.21 -2.29 -14.97
N GLU A 109 -28.78 -1.05 -14.76
CA GLU A 109 -29.25 0.15 -15.49
C GLU A 109 -28.13 0.81 -16.30
N ASN A 110 -26.87 0.46 -16.03
CA ASN A 110 -25.73 1.17 -16.58
C ASN A 110 -25.53 0.89 -18.08
N ASP A 111 -25.77 1.93 -18.87
CA ASP A 111 -25.61 1.94 -20.33
C ASP A 111 -24.51 2.93 -20.78
N SER A 112 -23.58 3.27 -19.88
CA SER A 112 -22.56 4.31 -20.14
C SER A 112 -21.15 3.92 -19.69
N ASP A 113 -20.16 4.35 -20.48
CA ASP A 113 -18.73 4.18 -20.19
C ASP A 113 -18.36 4.86 -18.87
N ILE A 114 -17.97 4.06 -17.87
CA ILE A 114 -17.57 4.55 -16.56
C ILE A 114 -16.10 4.94 -16.57
N ALA A 115 -15.79 6.22 -16.28
CA ALA A 115 -14.42 6.65 -16.03
C ALA A 115 -14.11 6.71 -14.52
N LEU A 116 -13.08 6.00 -14.07
CA LEU A 116 -12.54 6.09 -12.72
C LEU A 116 -11.23 6.86 -12.74
N LYS A 117 -11.24 8.07 -12.18
CA LYS A 117 -10.01 8.82 -11.96
C LYS A 117 -9.25 8.22 -10.78
N LEU A 118 -8.02 7.79 -11.03
CA LEU A 118 -7.12 7.30 -10.01
C LEU A 118 -6.13 8.40 -9.62
N VAL A 119 -5.82 8.47 -8.34
CA VAL A 119 -4.76 9.35 -7.83
C VAL A 119 -3.57 8.49 -7.39
N PRO A 120 -2.33 9.00 -7.54
CA PRO A 120 -1.18 8.34 -6.97
C PRO A 120 -1.41 8.12 -5.48
N ASN A 121 -1.29 6.89 -5.02
CA ASN A 121 -1.08 6.64 -3.61
C ASN A 121 0.28 7.28 -3.28
N ALA A 122 0.37 8.20 -2.32
CA ALA A 122 1.66 8.87 -2.07
C ALA A 122 2.71 7.80 -1.85
N THR A 123 3.72 7.82 -2.71
CA THR A 123 4.83 6.92 -2.56
C THR A 123 5.64 7.39 -1.36
N ASP A 124 6.32 6.45 -0.76
CA ASP A 124 7.17 6.68 0.40
C ASP A 124 8.27 7.75 0.14
N ALA A 125 8.63 7.97 -1.12
CA ALA A 125 9.59 8.98 -1.57
C ALA A 125 9.04 10.42 -1.50
N ASP A 126 7.72 10.60 -1.57
CA ASP A 126 7.06 11.91 -1.50
C ASP A 126 6.76 12.33 -0.05
N LEU A 127 7.09 11.46 0.90
CA LEU A 127 6.73 11.57 2.31
C LEU A 127 7.96 11.84 3.16
N SER A 128 7.96 12.96 3.87
CA SER A 128 8.99 13.26 4.86
C SER A 128 8.71 12.51 6.16
N PHE A 129 9.29 11.32 6.30
CA PHE A 129 9.15 10.51 7.50
C PHE A 129 10.01 11.06 8.64
N GLN A 130 9.38 11.21 9.81
CA GLN A 130 10.04 11.45 11.08
C GLN A 130 10.08 10.14 11.87
N GLN A 131 11.19 9.88 12.54
CA GLN A 131 11.34 8.71 13.40
C GLN A 131 10.86 9.05 14.81
N PHE A 132 10.12 8.16 15.42
CA PHE A 132 9.54 8.33 16.75
C PHE A 132 9.95 7.20 17.68
N ARG A 133 10.14 7.56 18.95
CA ARG A 133 10.28 6.63 20.06
C ARG A 133 9.30 7.01 21.17
N CYS A 134 8.48 6.04 21.58
CA CYS A 134 7.50 6.19 22.65
C CYS A 134 8.08 5.89 24.03
N GLY A 135 7.38 6.30 25.09
CA GLY A 135 7.83 6.13 26.47
C GLY A 135 8.00 4.67 26.90
N ASP A 136 7.29 3.75 26.25
CA ASP A 136 7.39 2.30 26.44
C ASP A 136 8.48 1.64 25.58
N GLY A 137 9.22 2.43 24.79
CA GLY A 137 10.26 1.94 23.90
C GLY A 137 9.76 1.47 22.53
N PHE A 138 8.49 1.67 22.19
CA PHE A 138 7.99 1.42 20.84
C PHE A 138 8.63 2.39 19.82
N HIS A 139 9.00 1.89 18.64
CA HIS A 139 9.63 2.67 17.58
C HIS A 139 8.82 2.59 16.29
N PHE A 140 8.66 3.73 15.62
CA PHE A 140 8.01 3.80 14.31
C PHE A 140 8.51 5.00 13.53
N ALA A 141 8.26 5.02 12.22
CA ALA A 141 8.38 6.23 11.42
C ALA A 141 6.99 6.73 11.05
N ALA A 142 6.76 8.04 11.03
CA ALA A 142 5.52 8.59 10.50
C ALA A 142 5.76 9.80 9.61
N ALA A 143 5.03 9.85 8.49
CA ALA A 143 4.88 11.04 7.68
C ALA A 143 3.47 11.59 7.92
N ILE A 144 3.39 12.80 8.47
CA ILE A 144 2.12 13.43 8.86
C ILE A 144 1.85 14.58 7.88
N GLN A 145 0.74 14.48 7.15
CA GLN A 145 0.23 15.47 6.20
C GLN A 145 -1.09 16.05 6.72
N PRO A 146 -1.60 17.16 6.15
CA PRO A 146 -2.87 17.76 6.61
C PRO A 146 -4.08 16.80 6.54
N GLU A 147 -4.11 15.92 5.54
CA GLU A 147 -5.28 15.07 5.28
C GLU A 147 -5.07 13.60 5.70
N ARG A 148 -3.83 13.22 6.06
CA ARG A 148 -3.51 11.85 6.46
C ARG A 148 -2.18 11.74 7.19
N ALA A 149 -2.02 10.66 7.94
CA ALA A 149 -0.74 10.17 8.41
C ALA A 149 -0.41 8.82 7.75
N VAL A 150 0.87 8.57 7.52
CA VAL A 150 1.38 7.27 7.11
C VAL A 150 2.37 6.80 8.18
N VAL A 151 2.08 5.67 8.83
CA VAL A 151 2.95 5.07 9.85
C VAL A 151 3.66 3.85 9.26
N ARG A 152 4.98 3.75 9.46
CA ARG A 152 5.81 2.58 9.13
C ARG A 152 6.25 1.85 10.40
N LEU A 153 6.05 0.55 10.39
CA LEU A 153 6.42 -0.41 11.43
C LEU A 153 7.29 -1.49 10.79
N GLY A 154 8.59 -1.23 10.66
CA GLY A 154 9.49 -2.06 9.85
C GLY A 154 9.01 -2.10 8.39
N ASN A 155 8.58 -3.28 7.92
CA ASN A 155 8.06 -3.48 6.56
C ASN A 155 6.56 -3.23 6.41
N ARG A 156 5.83 -2.99 7.51
CA ARG A 156 4.39 -2.73 7.47
C ARG A 156 4.12 -1.23 7.35
N ARG A 157 3.18 -0.87 6.47
CA ARG A 157 2.71 0.50 6.27
C ARG A 157 1.24 0.62 6.63
N LEU A 158 0.89 1.68 7.35
CA LEU A 158 -0.47 1.99 7.78
C LEU A 158 -0.84 3.38 7.28
N GLY A 159 -1.83 3.44 6.40
CA GLY A 159 -2.46 4.72 6.00
C GLY A 159 -3.56 5.07 7.00
N MET A 160 -3.55 6.30 7.49
CA MET A 160 -4.52 6.80 8.47
C MET A 160 -5.07 8.14 7.97
N PRO A 161 -6.25 8.20 7.35
CA PRO A 161 -6.89 9.48 7.02
C PRO A 161 -7.14 10.33 8.27
N VAL A 162 -7.14 11.66 8.10
CA VAL A 162 -7.55 12.59 9.16
C VAL A 162 -9.03 12.38 9.50
N THR A 163 -9.36 12.45 10.78
CA THR A 163 -10.75 12.46 11.26
C THR A 163 -11.33 13.88 11.21
N GLU A 164 -12.58 14.06 11.65
CA GLU A 164 -13.14 15.42 11.81
C GLU A 164 -12.30 16.30 12.75
N HIS A 165 -11.49 15.68 13.62
CA HIS A 165 -10.47 16.36 14.42
C HIS A 165 -9.14 16.37 13.64
N SER A 166 -8.65 17.58 13.31
CA SER A 166 -7.42 17.81 12.52
C SER A 166 -6.16 17.16 13.07
N ASP A 167 -6.20 16.75 14.34
CA ASP A 167 -5.09 16.22 15.11
C ASP A 167 -5.18 14.70 15.32
N THR A 168 -6.23 14.06 14.82
CA THR A 168 -6.43 12.61 14.95
C THR A 168 -6.54 11.97 13.59
N PHE A 169 -5.72 10.95 13.36
CA PHE A 169 -5.68 10.15 12.15
C PHE A 169 -6.09 8.73 12.50
N GLN A 170 -7.03 8.14 11.75
CA GLN A 170 -7.58 6.82 12.06
C GLN A 170 -7.54 5.92 10.83
N GLY A 171 -6.86 4.79 10.96
CA GLY A 171 -6.79 3.73 9.94
C GLY A 171 -7.70 2.55 10.26
N GLU A 172 -7.52 1.47 9.50
CA GLU A 172 -8.21 0.19 9.72
C GLU A 172 -7.78 -0.47 11.03
N HIS A 173 -8.54 -1.47 11.50
CA HIS A 173 -8.20 -2.29 12.69
C HIS A 173 -7.94 -1.48 13.97
N GLY A 174 -8.62 -0.34 14.14
CA GLY A 174 -8.46 0.50 15.33
C GLY A 174 -7.10 1.24 15.39
N ASN A 175 -6.34 1.25 14.29
CA ASN A 175 -5.07 1.97 14.23
C ASN A 175 -5.32 3.48 14.28
N GLN A 176 -4.55 4.19 15.11
CA GLN A 176 -4.74 5.62 15.34
C GLN A 176 -3.40 6.32 15.56
N LEU A 177 -3.27 7.55 15.06
CA LEU A 177 -2.20 8.48 15.43
C LEU A 177 -2.84 9.77 15.91
N ILE A 178 -2.48 10.22 17.11
CA ILE A 178 -2.99 11.45 17.71
C ILE A 178 -1.81 12.41 17.88
N ARG A 179 -1.96 13.63 17.36
CA ARG A 179 -0.98 14.71 17.42
C ARG A 179 -1.47 15.81 18.35
N ASN A 180 -1.07 15.76 19.61
CA ASN A 180 -1.29 16.86 20.54
C ASN A 180 -0.24 17.95 20.35
N ALA A 181 -0.47 19.14 20.92
CA ALA A 181 0.44 20.28 20.79
C ALA A 181 1.91 19.97 21.14
N ASN A 182 2.15 19.05 22.07
CA ASN A 182 3.48 18.71 22.57
C ASN A 182 3.82 17.22 22.49
N GLU A 183 2.92 16.37 22.01
CA GLU A 183 3.05 14.91 22.15
C GLU A 183 2.38 14.18 20.99
N ILE A 184 3.02 13.12 20.52
CA ILE A 184 2.38 12.14 19.63
C ILE A 184 2.07 10.88 20.44
N SER A 185 0.89 10.31 20.22
CA SER A 185 0.57 8.96 20.66
C SER A 185 0.10 8.15 19.46
N VAL A 186 0.38 6.84 19.48
CA VAL A 186 -0.03 5.93 18.42
C VAL A 186 -0.70 4.71 19.04
N ARG A 187 -1.80 4.24 18.43
CA ARG A 187 -2.46 2.98 18.76
C ARG A 187 -2.32 2.05 17.56
N ILE A 188 -1.72 0.88 17.77
CA ILE A 188 -1.53 -0.14 16.75
C ILE A 188 -2.15 -1.45 17.23
N ASP A 189 -3.10 -2.01 16.47
CA ASP A 189 -3.78 -3.28 16.79
C ASP A 189 -4.21 -3.35 18.27
N ASP A 190 -4.99 -2.34 18.69
CA ASP A 190 -5.49 -2.12 20.06
C ASP A 190 -4.44 -1.79 21.16
N SER A 191 -3.15 -1.84 20.85
CA SER A 191 -2.08 -1.47 21.77
C SER A 191 -1.77 0.02 21.69
N ALA A 192 -1.84 0.73 22.81
CA ALA A 192 -1.59 2.17 22.88
C ALA A 192 -0.16 2.47 23.33
N HIS A 193 0.54 3.29 22.56
CA HIS A 193 1.91 3.74 22.79
C HIS A 193 1.91 5.28 22.99
N PRO A 194 1.94 5.76 24.25
CA PRO A 194 1.92 7.19 24.56
C PRO A 194 3.34 7.79 24.58
N ASN A 195 3.40 9.12 24.68
CA ASN A 195 4.63 9.90 24.88
C ASN A 195 5.69 9.67 23.80
N CYS A 196 5.28 9.66 22.53
CA CYS A 196 6.17 9.48 21.39
C CYS A 196 6.84 10.79 21.01
N SER A 197 8.17 10.75 20.97
CA SER A 197 9.05 11.88 20.67
C SER A 197 9.87 11.62 19.42
N VAL A 198 10.18 12.67 18.67
CA VAL A 198 11.02 12.58 17.48
C VAL A 198 12.45 12.24 17.90
N VAL A 199 13.04 11.23 17.26
CA VAL A 199 14.44 10.83 17.46
C VAL A 199 15.24 10.96 16.17
N ALA A 200 16.51 11.36 16.27
CA ALA A 200 17.39 11.43 15.11
C ALA A 200 17.76 10.01 14.62
N GLU A 201 17.40 9.69 13.37
CA GLU A 201 17.77 8.49 12.57
C GLU A 201 18.21 7.23 13.35
N GLN A 202 17.27 6.52 13.98
CA GLN A 202 17.57 5.22 14.63
C GLN A 202 16.86 4.01 14.01
N SER A 203 16.04 4.20 12.97
CA SER A 203 15.37 3.07 12.32
C SER A 203 16.19 2.51 11.14
N PRO A 204 16.19 1.19 10.94
CA PRO A 204 16.81 0.57 9.78
C PRO A 204 16.15 1.10 8.48
N PRO A 205 16.92 1.26 7.40
CA PRO A 205 16.40 1.70 6.10
C PRO A 205 15.34 0.74 5.58
N ALA A 206 14.43 1.23 4.72
CA ALA A 206 13.51 0.36 4.01
C ALA A 206 14.29 -0.66 3.16
N ALA A 207 13.77 -1.88 3.02
CA ALA A 207 14.38 -2.88 2.15
C ALA A 207 14.44 -2.34 0.72
N GLY A 208 15.65 -2.04 0.23
CA GLY A 208 15.90 -1.47 -1.10
C GLY A 208 16.52 -0.06 -1.11
N GLU A 209 16.57 0.65 0.01
CA GLU A 209 17.33 1.90 0.13
C GLU A 209 18.81 1.59 0.37
N THR A 210 19.59 1.61 -0.71
CA THR A 210 21.05 1.55 -0.61
C THR A 210 21.51 2.85 0.03
N ARG A 211 21.81 2.83 1.33
CA ARG A 211 22.51 3.94 1.98
C ARG A 211 23.85 4.11 1.27
N SER A 212 23.99 5.18 0.51
CA SER A 212 25.29 5.64 0.01
C SER A 212 26.07 6.14 1.23
N VAL A 213 26.73 5.22 1.92
CA VAL A 213 27.61 5.55 3.03
C VAL A 213 28.82 6.25 2.42
N SER A 214 28.87 7.57 2.54
CA SER A 214 30.09 8.34 2.33
C SER A 214 31.14 7.82 3.31
N GLN A 215 32.01 6.96 2.81
CA GLN A 215 33.12 6.37 3.53
C GLN A 215 34.04 7.52 3.98
N PRO A 216 34.28 7.71 5.30
CA PRO A 216 35.21 8.74 5.74
C PRO A 216 36.62 8.36 5.26
N GLU A 217 37.30 9.33 4.64
CA GLU A 217 38.69 9.20 4.19
C GLU A 217 39.57 8.68 5.33
N PRO A 218 40.48 7.72 5.06
CA PRO A 218 41.43 7.27 6.07
C PRO A 218 42.40 8.42 6.39
N SER A 219 42.20 9.01 7.57
CA SER A 219 43.13 9.94 8.20
C SER A 219 44.53 9.32 8.27
N SER A 220 45.48 9.99 7.64
CA SER A 220 46.89 9.61 7.59
C SER A 220 47.54 9.81 8.96
N ALA A 221 47.81 8.71 9.68
CA ALA A 221 48.67 8.72 10.86
C ALA A 221 50.14 8.41 10.47
N PRO A 222 51.15 9.04 11.10
CA PRO A 222 52.55 8.91 10.71
C PRO A 222 53.15 7.58 11.16
N ARG A 223 53.87 6.92 10.22
CA ARG A 223 54.75 5.77 10.48
C ARG A 223 55.83 6.14 11.49
N ARG A 224 55.88 5.42 12.62
CA ARG A 224 57.10 5.29 13.44
C ARG A 224 57.86 4.05 13.00
N GLU A 225 59.08 4.25 12.54
CA GLU A 225 60.14 3.24 12.50
C GLU A 225 60.44 2.74 13.91
N GLY A 226 60.65 1.44 14.03
CA GLY A 226 60.85 0.73 15.29
C GLY A 226 61.30 -0.70 15.05
N GLU A 227 62.52 -0.79 14.55
CA GLU A 227 63.45 -1.92 14.52
C GLU A 227 63.37 -2.81 15.78
N ASN A 228 63.18 -4.12 15.63
CA ASN A 228 64.09 -5.11 16.23
C ASN A 228 63.85 -6.57 15.84
N ALA A 229 64.97 -7.29 15.91
CA ALA A 229 65.31 -8.55 15.29
C ALA A 229 64.69 -9.81 15.92
N ALA A 230 64.59 -10.82 15.04
CA ALA A 230 64.94 -12.24 15.26
C ALA A 230 64.35 -12.99 16.46
N ASN A 231 63.56 -14.03 16.18
CA ASN A 231 63.93 -15.35 16.68
C ASN A 231 63.42 -16.51 15.81
N LYS A 232 64.18 -17.60 15.91
CA LYS A 232 64.29 -18.81 15.11
C LYS A 232 63.03 -19.66 14.93
N ALA A 233 63.09 -20.39 13.84
CA ALA A 233 62.33 -21.58 13.47
C ALA A 233 62.32 -22.70 14.53
N GLN A 234 61.22 -23.47 14.56
CA GLN A 234 61.27 -24.93 14.36
C GLN A 234 59.88 -25.51 14.00
N PRO A 235 59.83 -26.58 13.18
CA PRO A 235 58.60 -27.24 12.75
C PRO A 235 58.35 -28.56 13.49
N THR A 236 57.08 -28.96 13.58
CA THR A 236 56.55 -30.32 13.85
C THR A 236 55.03 -30.18 13.90
N GLU A 237 54.15 -31.11 13.54
CA GLU A 237 54.12 -32.32 12.72
C GLU A 237 52.62 -32.67 12.64
N GLN A 238 52.22 -33.47 11.66
CA GLN A 238 50.84 -33.92 11.46
C GLN A 238 50.33 -34.83 12.59
N ALA A 239 49.02 -34.84 12.83
CA ALA A 239 48.27 -36.07 13.07
C ALA A 239 46.76 -35.86 12.83
N THR A 240 46.28 -36.49 11.77
CA THR A 240 44.91 -37.02 11.60
C THR A 240 44.50 -37.89 12.78
N ASN A 241 43.21 -37.91 13.11
CA ASN A 241 42.51 -39.11 13.57
C ASN A 241 41.01 -38.98 13.25
N ASP A 242 40.45 -40.15 12.95
CA ASP A 242 39.09 -40.50 12.53
C ASP A 242 37.92 -39.93 13.36
#